data_AF-A0A9P7JUN7-F1
#
_entry.id   AF-A0A9P7JUN7-F1
#
_cell.length_a   1.000
_cell.length_b   1.000
_cell.length_c   1.000
_cell.angle_alpha   90.00
_cell.angle_beta   90.00
_cell.angle_gamma   90.00
#
_symmetry.space_group_name_H-M   'P 1'
#
loop_
_entity.id
_entity.type
_entity.pdbx_description
1 polymer ?
#
loop_
_entity_poly.entity_id
_entity_poly.type
_entity_poly.pdbx_seq_one_letter_code
_entity_poly.pdbx_strand_id
1 'polypeptide(L)'
;MSLKGFHENLSKNTVESIRAAFKKLWEQADGGTFRGKWSFNEARQRWEGNLADSAEVYDMMASVKHKASAEGGDRTHSMAMTKDFMDRMLQWHEAACPLEIALQAIQLLTRHLEQVTFDAGTWTLWSRYSQAAALWSRIVCYRLPWTSGHQVRVYLLYLNLSNHCYSSLFRKSNMHRSDLSMHAAGIFPRPDMPSCDSFIWMLLWIKWLEFFHYGRTLRPNDFIFPSMGANGIMQPGQPLSHDTVQKWIDEATTGAGILGYFSTHCFRRGGAQYWFMFAPVGQRWSLAMVRWWGGWADGEQRNTLIRYLLDELHTYETNYSDALAPFSHKAESSLAGEQALMRPASTEELRMVHASMTADVNHLRVDVSAVNDSLQSLTSMVQATSSCLKAAGHLPPTQLEEDPRFTLLRVSASSAESPQISTPQHVHPPPTHSRPLSSVRRSHGHAHITPTTRPLPSAAAHTASTQQLPSNGLVIPRLPLVCSNRLKTPKAESWRNIITHWLVGDPDRGLKTPLKDWLQEWYQGLNWKLAMQYQNRAVVAREFINHYQSDEALFLAAYPEAERGHTPLLAAVNKARAA
;
A
#
# COMPACT_ATOMS: atom_id res chain seq x y z
N MET A 1 -3.13 -1.38 -33.45
CA MET A 1 -2.08 -1.58 -32.43
C MET A 1 -0.82 -0.77 -32.74
N SER A 2 -0.27 -0.84 -33.97
CA SER A 2 0.88 -0.01 -34.39
C SER A 2 0.67 1.50 -34.15
N LEU A 3 -0.45 2.08 -34.60
CA LEU A 3 -0.81 3.48 -34.33
C LEU A 3 -0.71 3.82 -32.83
N LYS A 4 -1.32 2.99 -31.98
CA LYS A 4 -1.35 3.20 -30.53
C LYS A 4 0.04 3.09 -29.87
N GLY A 5 0.84 2.10 -30.25
CA GLY A 5 2.16 1.87 -29.63
C GLY A 5 3.29 2.75 -30.17
N PHE A 6 3.32 3.01 -31.49
CA PHE A 6 4.42 3.73 -32.13
C PHE A 6 4.14 5.22 -32.34
N HIS A 7 2.93 5.58 -32.77
CA HIS A 7 2.61 6.98 -33.11
C HIS A 7 2.05 7.75 -31.91
N GLU A 8 1.15 7.13 -31.14
CA GLU A 8 0.56 7.75 -29.95
C GLU A 8 1.37 7.50 -28.67
N ASN A 9 2.48 6.74 -28.75
CA ASN A 9 3.35 6.41 -27.62
C ASN A 9 2.60 5.83 -26.38
N LEU A 10 1.52 5.07 -26.59
CA LEU A 10 0.81 4.43 -25.49
C LEU A 10 1.61 3.26 -24.90
N SER A 11 1.40 3.01 -23.61
CA SER A 11 2.11 1.96 -22.87
C SER A 11 1.93 0.58 -23.51
N LYS A 12 2.95 -0.28 -23.36
CA LYS A 12 2.88 -1.70 -23.73
C LYS A 12 1.62 -2.39 -23.20
N ASN A 13 1.25 -2.12 -21.94
CA ASN A 13 0.08 -2.73 -21.29
C ASN A 13 -1.23 -2.33 -21.98
N THR A 14 -1.31 -1.08 -22.48
CA THR A 14 -2.46 -0.61 -23.26
C THR A 14 -2.57 -1.37 -24.56
N VAL A 15 -1.46 -1.56 -25.29
CA VAL A 15 -1.44 -2.31 -26.55
C VAL A 15 -1.78 -3.79 -26.31
N GLU A 16 -1.25 -4.41 -25.25
CA GLU A 16 -1.60 -5.78 -24.83
C GLU A 16 -3.10 -5.91 -24.49
N SER A 17 -3.68 -4.93 -23.81
CA SER A 17 -5.11 -4.90 -23.48
C SER A 17 -5.97 -4.78 -24.73
N ILE A 18 -5.58 -3.95 -25.70
CA ILE A 18 -6.25 -3.85 -27.00
C ILE A 18 -6.21 -5.20 -27.73
N ARG A 19 -5.03 -5.84 -27.81
CA ARG A 19 -4.90 -7.18 -28.40
C ARG A 19 -5.83 -8.20 -27.73
N ALA A 20 -5.85 -8.22 -26.40
CA ALA A 20 -6.70 -9.14 -25.64
C ALA A 20 -8.20 -8.90 -25.90
N ALA A 21 -8.62 -7.64 -26.02
CA ALA A 21 -10.00 -7.29 -26.37
C ALA A 21 -10.36 -7.80 -27.78
N PHE A 22 -9.49 -7.60 -28.77
CA PHE A 22 -9.69 -8.14 -30.12
C PHE A 22 -9.69 -9.67 -30.13
N LYS A 23 -8.78 -10.31 -29.39
CA LYS A 23 -8.75 -11.77 -29.25
C LYS A 23 -10.10 -12.30 -28.75
N LYS A 24 -10.62 -11.70 -27.68
CA LYS A 24 -11.93 -12.07 -27.13
C LYS A 24 -13.08 -11.81 -28.11
N LEU A 25 -13.04 -10.69 -28.84
CA LEU A 25 -14.04 -10.37 -29.86
C LEU A 25 -14.10 -11.48 -30.92
N TRP A 26 -12.94 -11.90 -31.44
CA TRP A 26 -12.85 -12.96 -32.44
C TRP A 26 -13.26 -14.33 -31.90
N GLU A 27 -12.87 -14.71 -30.67
CA GLU A 27 -13.30 -15.97 -30.04
C GLU A 27 -14.82 -16.10 -29.86
N GLN A 28 -15.51 -14.95 -29.80
CA GLN A 28 -16.95 -14.83 -29.66
C GLN A 28 -17.66 -14.62 -31.00
N ALA A 29 -16.91 -14.39 -32.09
CA ALA A 29 -17.46 -14.18 -33.41
C ALA A 29 -17.77 -15.52 -34.11
N ASP A 30 -18.83 -15.49 -34.94
CA ASP A 30 -19.22 -16.52 -35.91
C ASP A 30 -19.12 -17.97 -35.40
N GLY A 31 -19.91 -18.32 -34.37
CA GLY A 31 -20.12 -19.71 -33.97
C GLY A 31 -18.85 -20.50 -33.57
N GLY A 32 -17.72 -19.82 -33.33
CA GLY A 32 -16.43 -20.45 -33.02
C GLY A 32 -15.48 -20.64 -34.21
N THR A 33 -15.82 -20.16 -35.42
CA THR A 33 -14.94 -20.21 -36.62
C THR A 33 -13.55 -19.62 -36.35
N PHE A 34 -13.47 -18.59 -35.53
CA PHE A 34 -12.22 -17.88 -35.22
C PHE A 34 -11.58 -18.31 -33.89
N ARG A 35 -11.95 -19.49 -33.36
CA ARG A 35 -11.27 -20.08 -32.21
C ARG A 35 -10.05 -20.88 -32.65
N GLY A 36 -8.96 -20.78 -31.89
CA GLY A 36 -7.73 -21.54 -32.13
C GLY A 36 -6.66 -20.75 -32.88
N LYS A 37 -5.60 -21.45 -33.30
CA LYS A 37 -4.43 -20.85 -33.95
C LYS A 37 -4.79 -20.34 -35.35
N TRP A 38 -4.43 -19.09 -35.65
CA TRP A 38 -4.62 -18.50 -36.98
C TRP A 38 -3.90 -19.32 -38.05
N SER A 39 -4.64 -19.86 -39.02
CA SER A 39 -4.10 -20.64 -40.13
C SER A 39 -5.06 -20.67 -41.32
N PHE A 40 -4.53 -20.88 -42.52
CA PHE A 40 -5.36 -21.09 -43.70
C PHE A 40 -5.80 -22.55 -43.76
N ASN A 41 -7.12 -22.79 -43.75
CA ASN A 41 -7.67 -24.11 -43.93
C ASN A 41 -7.80 -24.41 -45.43
N GLU A 42 -6.85 -25.17 -45.99
CA GLU A 42 -6.83 -25.53 -47.41
C GLU A 42 -8.09 -26.31 -47.84
N ALA A 43 -8.60 -27.21 -47.00
CA ALA A 43 -9.79 -28.00 -47.34
C ALA A 43 -11.04 -27.12 -47.48
N ARG A 44 -11.15 -26.06 -46.69
CA ARG A 44 -12.27 -25.11 -46.71
C ARG A 44 -11.98 -23.84 -47.50
N GLN A 45 -10.78 -23.70 -48.04
CA GLN A 45 -10.29 -22.52 -48.77
C GLN A 45 -10.56 -21.20 -48.04
N ARG A 46 -10.39 -21.18 -46.70
CA ARG A 46 -10.62 -20.00 -45.87
C ARG A 46 -9.68 -19.95 -44.68
N TRP A 47 -9.43 -18.74 -44.17
CA TRP A 47 -8.69 -18.56 -42.93
C TRP A 47 -9.56 -18.90 -41.71
N GLU A 48 -9.00 -19.66 -40.77
CA GLU A 48 -9.63 -20.05 -39.51
C GLU A 48 -8.71 -19.74 -38.32
N GLY A 49 -9.28 -19.66 -37.12
CA GLY A 49 -8.57 -19.28 -35.90
C GLY A 49 -8.57 -17.78 -35.61
N ASN A 50 -7.83 -17.35 -34.59
CA ASN A 50 -7.92 -15.98 -34.08
C ASN A 50 -6.89 -15.05 -34.72
N LEU A 51 -7.35 -14.04 -35.47
CA LEU A 51 -6.47 -13.06 -36.11
C LEU A 51 -5.56 -12.29 -35.13
N ALA A 52 -5.98 -12.11 -33.88
CA ALA A 52 -5.15 -11.49 -32.84
C ALA A 52 -3.94 -12.34 -32.42
N ASP A 53 -3.87 -13.58 -32.91
CA ASP A 53 -2.75 -14.50 -32.75
C ASP A 53 -1.99 -14.73 -34.09
N SER A 54 -2.15 -13.86 -35.09
CA SER A 54 -1.35 -13.90 -36.33
C SER A 54 0.12 -13.55 -36.06
N ALA A 55 1.03 -14.06 -36.90
CA ALA A 55 2.47 -13.77 -36.81
C ALA A 55 2.76 -12.26 -36.84
N GLU A 56 2.09 -11.52 -37.72
CA GLU A 56 2.22 -10.06 -37.85
C GLU A 56 1.86 -9.33 -36.54
N VAL A 57 0.80 -9.77 -35.87
CA VAL A 57 0.42 -9.20 -34.56
C VAL A 57 1.47 -9.55 -33.51
N TYR A 58 2.01 -10.77 -33.51
CA TYR A 58 3.08 -11.15 -32.60
C TYR A 58 4.37 -10.33 -32.82
N ASP A 59 4.80 -10.14 -34.06
CA ASP A 59 5.99 -9.37 -34.41
C ASP A 59 5.83 -7.90 -34.03
N MET A 60 4.65 -7.34 -34.27
CA MET A 60 4.32 -5.97 -33.84
C MET A 60 4.31 -5.86 -32.32
N MET A 61 3.75 -6.84 -31.60
CA MET A 61 3.81 -6.87 -30.13
C MET A 61 5.24 -7.01 -29.62
N ALA A 62 6.08 -7.81 -30.27
CA ALA A 62 7.50 -7.94 -29.93
C ALA A 62 8.22 -6.60 -30.14
N SER A 63 7.95 -5.92 -31.25
CA SER A 63 8.53 -4.61 -31.57
C SER A 63 8.13 -3.54 -30.55
N VAL A 64 6.85 -3.50 -30.16
CA VAL A 64 6.37 -2.60 -29.08
C VAL A 64 7.05 -2.94 -27.74
N LYS A 65 7.24 -4.23 -27.43
CA LYS A 65 7.98 -4.67 -26.23
C LYS A 65 9.43 -4.23 -26.25
N HIS A 66 10.11 -4.37 -27.39
CA HIS A 66 11.49 -3.92 -27.56
C HIS A 66 11.60 -2.40 -27.42
N LYS A 67 10.74 -1.63 -28.09
CA LYS A 67 10.67 -0.16 -27.93
C LYS A 67 10.48 0.24 -26.47
N ALA A 68 9.46 -0.32 -25.81
CA ALA A 68 9.16 -0.03 -24.41
C ALA A 68 10.31 -0.41 -23.45
N SER A 69 11.13 -1.39 -23.83
CA SER A 69 12.31 -1.80 -23.04
C SER A 69 13.54 -0.94 -23.34
N ALA A 70 13.67 -0.44 -24.58
CA ALA A 70 14.81 0.35 -25.05
C ALA A 70 14.74 1.83 -24.64
N GLU A 71 13.53 2.39 -24.55
CA GLU A 71 13.32 3.80 -24.18
C GLU A 71 13.61 4.10 -22.70
N GLY A 72 14.06 3.11 -21.91
CA GLY A 72 14.40 3.29 -20.50
C GLY A 72 13.28 3.96 -19.71
N GLY A 73 12.03 3.74 -20.15
CA GLY A 73 10.94 4.69 -19.96
C GLY A 73 10.88 5.21 -18.53
N ASP A 74 10.85 6.55 -18.40
CA ASP A 74 10.69 7.25 -17.12
C ASP A 74 9.62 6.50 -16.33
N ARG A 75 10.09 5.81 -15.29
CA ARG A 75 9.24 4.90 -14.54
C ARG A 75 8.21 5.77 -13.82
N THR A 76 7.01 5.87 -14.37
CA THR A 76 5.83 6.50 -13.76
C THR A 76 5.26 5.65 -12.61
N HIS A 77 6.12 4.89 -11.94
CA HIS A 77 5.73 4.14 -10.77
C HIS A 77 5.51 5.10 -9.62
N SER A 78 4.36 4.95 -8.96
CA SER A 78 4.10 5.60 -7.69
C SER A 78 5.28 5.40 -6.75
N MET A 79 5.74 6.50 -6.15
CA MET A 79 6.68 6.47 -5.06
C MET A 79 6.10 5.71 -3.87
N ALA A 80 6.99 5.14 -3.06
CA ALA A 80 6.61 4.53 -1.80
C ALA A 80 6.27 5.59 -0.75
N MET A 81 5.21 5.34 0.02
CA MET A 81 4.89 6.19 1.18
C MET A 81 5.78 5.80 2.36
N THR A 82 6.96 6.40 2.44
CA THR A 82 7.93 6.11 3.50
C THR A 82 7.38 6.47 4.88
N LYS A 83 8.01 5.96 5.95
CA LYS A 83 7.63 6.35 7.32
C LYS A 83 7.81 7.86 7.55
N ASP A 84 8.88 8.46 7.05
CA ASP A 84 9.08 9.91 7.13
C ASP A 84 7.92 10.68 6.48
N PHE A 85 7.45 10.22 5.32
CA PHE A 85 6.30 10.84 4.64
C PHE A 85 5.01 10.68 5.45
N MET A 86 4.78 9.52 6.06
CA MET A 86 3.65 9.32 6.98
C MET A 86 3.71 10.29 8.17
N ASP A 87 4.90 10.52 8.75
CA ASP A 87 5.09 11.46 9.86
C ASP A 87 4.78 12.89 9.45
N ARG A 88 5.28 13.33 8.30
CA ARG A 88 5.04 14.67 7.77
C ARG A 88 3.57 14.88 7.42
N MET A 89 2.89 13.87 6.86
CA MET A 89 1.45 13.91 6.63
C MET A 89 0.68 14.05 7.94
N LEU A 90 1.02 13.27 8.98
CA LEU A 90 0.38 13.38 10.29
C LEU A 90 0.56 14.78 10.89
N GLN A 91 1.78 15.34 10.87
CA GLN A 91 2.06 16.70 11.32
C GLN A 91 1.22 17.74 10.56
N TRP A 92 1.07 17.57 9.25
CA TRP A 92 0.20 18.42 8.45
C TRP A 92 -1.27 18.30 8.87
N HIS A 93 -1.77 17.09 9.11
CA HIS A 93 -3.14 16.89 9.59
C HIS A 93 -3.39 17.56 10.95
N GLU A 94 -2.45 17.44 11.88
CA GLU A 94 -2.50 18.07 13.21
C GLU A 94 -2.50 19.61 13.10
N ALA A 95 -1.67 20.17 12.24
CA ALA A 95 -1.61 21.61 12.00
C ALA A 95 -2.86 22.15 11.28
N ALA A 96 -3.42 21.38 10.34
CA ALA A 96 -4.57 21.79 9.54
C ALA A 96 -5.90 21.67 10.30
N CYS A 97 -5.99 20.78 11.29
CA CYS A 97 -7.19 20.60 12.10
C CYS A 97 -6.84 20.35 13.58
N PRO A 98 -6.45 21.41 14.33
CA PRO A 98 -6.32 21.33 15.78
C PRO A 98 -7.61 20.77 16.40
N LEU A 99 -7.47 19.86 17.37
CA LEU A 99 -8.60 19.15 17.99
C LEU A 99 -9.59 20.08 18.73
N GLU A 100 -9.26 21.37 18.87
CA GLU A 100 -9.92 22.37 19.71
C GLU A 100 -10.99 23.21 18.99
N ILE A 101 -11.35 22.89 17.74
CA ILE A 101 -12.21 23.76 16.91
C ILE A 101 -13.70 23.39 16.99
N ALA A 102 -14.56 24.42 17.02
CA ALA A 102 -16.03 24.41 17.17
C ALA A 102 -16.82 23.51 16.19
N LEU A 103 -18.13 23.34 16.41
CA LEU A 103 -19.06 22.47 15.65
C LEU A 103 -18.91 22.50 14.11
N GLN A 104 -18.56 23.65 13.53
CA GLN A 104 -18.34 23.80 12.08
C GLN A 104 -17.09 23.04 11.57
N ALA A 105 -16.14 22.73 12.46
CA ALA A 105 -14.98 21.91 12.17
C ALA A 105 -15.23 20.41 12.31
N ILE A 106 -16.40 19.94 12.75
CA ILE A 106 -16.67 18.50 12.84
C ILE A 106 -16.52 17.83 11.48
N GLN A 107 -16.95 18.47 10.38
CA GLN A 107 -16.79 17.92 9.04
C GLN A 107 -15.31 17.82 8.64
N LEU A 108 -14.54 18.90 8.89
CA LEU A 108 -13.12 18.95 8.60
C LEU A 108 -12.36 17.89 9.42
N LEU A 109 -12.61 17.84 10.73
CA LEU A 109 -12.02 16.87 11.64
C LEU A 109 -12.38 15.43 11.26
N THR A 110 -13.65 15.18 10.90
CA THR A 110 -14.08 13.87 10.41
C THR A 110 -13.28 13.47 9.17
N ARG A 111 -13.11 14.37 8.21
CA ARG A 111 -12.36 14.11 6.97
C ARG A 111 -10.87 13.84 7.24
N HIS A 112 -10.23 14.66 8.08
CA HIS A 112 -8.82 14.47 8.46
C HIS A 112 -8.63 13.16 9.22
N LEU A 113 -9.50 12.84 10.18
CA LEU A 113 -9.42 11.62 10.97
C LEU A 113 -9.66 10.36 10.12
N GLU A 114 -10.64 10.40 9.22
CA GLU A 114 -10.89 9.31 8.27
C GLU A 114 -9.65 9.04 7.41
N GLN A 115 -9.05 10.11 6.88
CA GLN A 115 -7.86 10.02 6.06
C GLN A 115 -6.66 9.45 6.81
N VAL A 116 -6.32 9.99 7.99
CA VAL A 116 -5.20 9.47 8.81
C VAL A 116 -5.41 7.99 9.13
N THR A 117 -6.64 7.61 9.46
CA THR A 117 -6.98 6.21 9.76
C THR A 117 -6.85 5.31 8.53
N PHE A 118 -7.29 5.80 7.37
CA PHE A 118 -7.16 5.10 6.10
C PHE A 118 -5.68 4.91 5.73
N ASP A 119 -4.88 5.96 5.83
CA ASP A 119 -3.47 5.97 5.48
C ASP A 119 -2.69 5.02 6.41
N ALA A 120 -2.84 5.15 7.73
CA ALA A 120 -2.22 4.26 8.70
C ALA A 120 -2.65 2.79 8.52
N GLY A 121 -3.94 2.57 8.28
CA GLY A 121 -4.51 1.23 8.04
C GLY A 121 -3.97 0.58 6.77
N THR A 122 -3.93 1.31 5.67
CA THR A 122 -3.41 0.79 4.39
C THR A 122 -1.91 0.58 4.40
N TRP A 123 -1.17 1.45 5.08
CA TRP A 123 0.27 1.32 5.28
C TRP A 123 0.62 0.14 6.18
N THR A 124 -0.17 -0.13 7.21
CA THR A 124 0.05 -1.28 8.12
C THR A 124 -0.36 -2.60 7.48
N LEU A 125 -1.51 -2.64 6.81
CA LEU A 125 -2.09 -3.87 6.26
C LEU A 125 -1.63 -4.20 4.84
N TRP A 126 -0.89 -3.30 4.21
CA TRP A 126 -0.45 -3.42 2.82
C TRP A 126 -1.61 -3.64 1.86
N SER A 127 -2.75 -3.07 2.22
CA SER A 127 -3.99 -3.21 1.50
C SER A 127 -3.98 -2.27 0.30
N ARG A 128 -4.55 -2.71 -0.82
CA ARG A 128 -4.83 -1.82 -1.94
C ARG A 128 -6.05 -0.97 -1.58
N TYR A 129 -6.24 0.19 -2.23
CA TYR A 129 -7.43 1.02 -2.00
C TYR A 129 -8.74 0.21 -2.05
N SER A 130 -8.93 -0.64 -3.08
CA SER A 130 -10.16 -1.43 -3.23
C SER A 130 -10.41 -2.41 -2.08
N GLN A 131 -9.35 -2.76 -1.35
CA GLN A 131 -9.37 -3.65 -0.21
C GLN A 131 -9.71 -2.87 1.06
N ALA A 132 -9.04 -1.74 1.28
CA ALA A 132 -9.25 -0.86 2.43
C ALA A 132 -10.63 -0.21 2.45
N ALA A 133 -11.06 0.38 1.33
CA ALA A 133 -12.37 1.03 1.21
C ALA A 133 -13.53 0.03 1.33
N ALA A 134 -13.29 -1.25 1.04
CA ALA A 134 -14.30 -2.30 1.14
C ALA A 134 -14.31 -3.02 2.49
N LEU A 135 -13.58 -2.53 3.51
CA LEU A 135 -13.60 -3.14 4.84
C LEU A 135 -14.96 -2.89 5.51
N TRP A 136 -15.59 -3.96 5.99
CA TRP A 136 -16.87 -3.92 6.71
C TRP A 136 -16.62 -3.98 8.22
N SER A 137 -17.52 -3.42 9.03
CA SER A 137 -17.39 -3.53 10.48
C SER A 137 -17.35 -4.99 10.97
N ARG A 138 -18.07 -5.91 10.31
CA ARG A 138 -18.09 -7.35 10.71
C ARG A 138 -16.74 -8.06 10.69
N ILE A 139 -15.77 -7.55 9.93
CA ILE A 139 -14.44 -8.17 9.86
C ILE A 139 -13.52 -7.67 10.95
N VAL A 140 -13.91 -6.62 11.68
CA VAL A 140 -13.21 -6.10 12.84
C VAL A 140 -13.68 -6.84 14.08
N CYS A 141 -12.75 -7.47 14.79
CA CYS A 141 -13.02 -8.11 16.06
C CYS A 141 -12.06 -7.57 17.11
N TYR A 142 -12.61 -7.09 18.22
CA TYR A 142 -11.81 -6.77 19.40
C TYR A 142 -11.64 -8.05 20.21
N ARG A 143 -10.40 -8.52 20.35
CA ARG A 143 -10.10 -9.56 21.34
C ARG A 143 -9.27 -8.96 22.46
N LEU A 144 -9.69 -9.26 23.67
CA LEU A 144 -8.82 -9.17 24.83
C LEU A 144 -7.79 -10.31 24.72
N PRO A 145 -6.49 -10.03 24.90
CA PRO A 145 -5.49 -11.07 24.85
C PRO A 145 -5.67 -12.00 26.05
N TRP A 146 -5.24 -13.24 25.85
CA TRP A 146 -5.19 -14.26 26.90
C TRP A 146 -4.29 -13.76 28.04
N THR A 147 -4.81 -13.75 29.27
CA THR A 147 -4.03 -13.44 30.47
C THR A 147 -3.11 -14.61 30.78
N SER A 148 -1.87 -14.59 30.31
CA SER A 148 -0.83 -15.42 30.92
C SER A 148 -0.28 -14.66 32.13
N GLY A 149 -0.90 -14.92 33.27
CA GLY A 149 -0.21 -15.00 34.55
C GLY A 149 0.63 -13.84 35.06
N HIS A 150 0.55 -12.61 34.54
CA HIS A 150 0.80 -11.29 35.17
C HIS A 150 1.12 -10.26 34.06
N GLN A 151 0.59 -9.02 34.20
CA GLN A 151 0.88 -7.81 33.40
C GLN A 151 0.22 -7.59 32.01
N VAL A 152 -0.40 -6.39 31.91
CA VAL A 152 -0.93 -5.62 30.76
C VAL A 152 -2.00 -6.28 29.87
N ARG A 153 -3.23 -5.73 29.93
CA ARG A 153 -4.30 -5.98 28.94
C ARG A 153 -4.00 -5.22 27.66
N VAL A 154 -3.34 -5.83 26.68
CA VAL A 154 -3.11 -5.22 25.36
C VAL A 154 -4.28 -5.51 24.43
N TYR A 155 -5.16 -4.55 24.18
CA TYR A 155 -6.24 -4.74 23.21
C TYR A 155 -5.68 -5.13 21.82
N LEU A 156 -6.24 -6.18 21.22
CA LEU A 156 -5.83 -6.66 19.90
C LEU A 156 -6.99 -6.48 18.93
N LEU A 157 -6.73 -5.73 17.86
CA LEU A 157 -7.65 -5.57 16.75
C LEU A 157 -7.40 -6.71 15.76
N TYR A 158 -8.34 -7.65 15.68
CA TYR A 158 -8.30 -8.71 14.69
C TYR A 158 -9.06 -8.29 13.44
N LEU A 159 -8.40 -8.33 12.29
CA LEU A 159 -9.08 -8.27 11.01
C LEU A 159 -9.23 -9.68 10.45
N ASN A 160 -10.47 -10.18 10.47
CA ASN A 160 -10.82 -11.44 9.86
C ASN A 160 -11.05 -11.23 8.36
N LEU A 161 -9.98 -11.35 7.57
CA LEU A 161 -10.03 -11.27 6.11
C LEU A 161 -10.55 -12.61 5.55
N SER A 162 -11.83 -12.90 5.79
CA SER A 162 -12.46 -14.15 5.34
C SER A 162 -12.54 -14.26 3.80
N ASN A 163 -12.73 -15.49 3.31
CA ASN A 163 -12.74 -15.94 1.91
C ASN A 163 -13.52 -15.06 0.90
N HIS A 164 -14.53 -14.30 1.33
CA HIS A 164 -15.28 -13.39 0.45
C HIS A 164 -14.56 -12.07 0.15
N CYS A 165 -13.83 -11.55 1.13
CA CYS A 165 -12.86 -10.49 0.88
C CYS A 165 -11.70 -11.12 0.10
N TYR A 166 -11.03 -12.17 0.57
CA TYR A 166 -9.80 -12.68 -0.08
C TYR A 166 -9.93 -13.01 -1.58
N SER A 167 -11.03 -13.65 -2.00
CA SER A 167 -11.29 -13.94 -3.44
C SER A 167 -11.63 -12.70 -4.29
N SER A 168 -12.16 -11.62 -3.69
CA SER A 168 -12.32 -10.33 -4.34
C SER A 168 -11.09 -9.41 -4.20
N LEU A 169 -10.26 -9.64 -3.15
CA LEU A 169 -9.00 -8.98 -2.85
C LEU A 169 -7.91 -9.35 -3.88
N PHE A 170 -7.97 -10.54 -4.48
CA PHE A 170 -7.04 -11.03 -5.49
C PHE A 170 -7.78 -11.81 -6.59
N ARG A 171 -8.28 -11.11 -7.62
CA ARG A 171 -8.75 -11.73 -8.87
C ARG A 171 -7.59 -12.47 -9.56
N LYS A 172 -7.31 -13.69 -9.15
CA LYS A 172 -6.62 -14.68 -9.98
C LYS A 172 -7.48 -15.94 -10.00
N SER A 173 -8.14 -16.14 -11.13
CA SER A 173 -8.83 -17.38 -11.47
C SER A 173 -7.83 -18.54 -11.36
N ASN A 174 -8.21 -19.57 -10.61
CA ASN A 174 -7.62 -20.94 -10.53
C ASN A 174 -7.09 -21.39 -9.16
N MET A 175 -7.34 -20.69 -8.05
CA MET A 175 -7.11 -21.29 -6.72
C MET A 175 -8.37 -22.00 -6.21
N HIS A 176 -8.26 -23.30 -5.93
CA HIS A 176 -9.34 -24.08 -5.34
C HIS A 176 -9.71 -23.52 -3.96
N ARG A 177 -11.02 -23.53 -3.66
CA ARG A 177 -11.61 -22.97 -2.42
C ARG A 177 -11.03 -23.56 -1.12
N SER A 178 -10.37 -24.72 -1.20
CA SER A 178 -9.74 -25.45 -0.11
C SER A 178 -8.34 -24.95 0.27
N ASP A 179 -7.64 -24.20 -0.59
CA ASP A 179 -6.26 -23.73 -0.33
C ASP A 179 -6.20 -22.32 0.29
N LEU A 180 -7.35 -21.67 0.50
CA LEU A 180 -7.43 -20.36 1.13
C LEU A 180 -7.72 -20.54 2.63
N SER A 181 -6.68 -20.75 3.43
CA SER A 181 -6.79 -20.63 4.89
C SER A 181 -7.28 -19.22 5.25
N MET A 182 -8.18 -19.08 6.22
CA MET A 182 -8.57 -17.77 6.75
C MET A 182 -7.33 -17.02 7.25
N HIS A 183 -6.99 -15.90 6.60
CA HIS A 183 -5.90 -15.04 7.04
C HIS A 183 -6.46 -14.03 8.03
N ALA A 184 -6.08 -14.16 9.30
CA ALA A 184 -6.39 -13.18 10.33
C ALA A 184 -5.14 -12.34 10.61
N ALA A 185 -5.22 -11.04 10.35
CA ALA A 185 -4.16 -10.11 10.72
C ALA A 185 -4.45 -9.55 12.12
N GLY A 186 -3.50 -9.72 13.04
CA GLY A 186 -3.54 -9.06 14.34
C GLY A 186 -2.86 -7.70 14.22
N ILE A 187 -3.60 -6.62 14.45
CA ILE A 187 -3.05 -5.26 14.53
C ILE A 187 -2.89 -4.89 15.99
N PHE A 188 -1.65 -4.58 16.37
CA PHE A 188 -1.28 -4.20 17.73
C PHE A 188 -1.03 -2.70 17.81
N PRO A 189 -1.21 -2.07 18.99
CA PRO A 189 -0.78 -0.70 19.24
C PRO A 189 0.71 -0.51 18.93
N ARG A 190 1.05 0.62 18.31
CA ARG A 190 2.40 1.02 17.90
C ARG A 190 2.67 2.48 18.30
N PRO A 191 2.73 2.77 19.61
CA PRO A 191 2.97 4.13 20.09
C PRO A 191 4.35 4.67 19.68
N ASP A 192 5.29 3.80 19.31
CA ASP A 192 6.59 4.13 18.73
C ASP A 192 6.50 4.72 17.30
N MET A 193 5.37 4.50 16.61
CA MET A 193 5.14 4.92 15.23
C MET A 193 3.73 5.54 15.08
N PRO A 194 3.46 6.71 15.69
CA PRO A 194 2.11 7.28 15.77
C PRO A 194 1.46 7.48 14.40
N SER A 195 2.19 7.93 13.38
CA SER A 195 1.68 8.10 12.01
C SER A 195 1.29 6.79 11.30
N CYS A 196 1.75 5.65 11.81
CA CYS A 196 1.45 4.32 11.27
C CYS A 196 0.69 3.44 12.26
N ASP A 197 0.25 3.97 13.41
CA ASP A 197 -0.47 3.21 14.43
C ASP A 197 -1.92 2.96 14.01
N SER A 198 -2.11 2.00 13.09
CA SER A 198 -3.43 1.62 12.61
C SER A 198 -4.35 1.17 13.74
N PHE A 199 -3.85 0.67 14.87
CA PHE A 199 -4.70 0.23 15.96
C PHE A 199 -5.40 1.44 16.61
N ILE A 200 -4.62 2.45 16.99
CA ILE A 200 -5.15 3.64 17.68
C ILE A 200 -6.05 4.44 16.76
N TRP A 201 -5.61 4.70 15.51
CA TRP A 201 -6.41 5.48 14.57
C TRP A 201 -7.74 4.78 14.23
N MET A 202 -7.72 3.46 13.99
CA MET A 202 -8.95 2.71 13.70
C MET A 202 -9.92 2.74 14.88
N LEU A 203 -9.43 2.56 16.10
CA LEU A 203 -10.26 2.64 17.30
C LEU A 203 -10.88 4.03 17.46
N LEU A 204 -10.06 5.08 17.32
CA LEU A 204 -10.51 6.46 17.42
C LEU A 204 -11.57 6.79 16.36
N TRP A 205 -11.32 6.39 15.11
CA TRP A 205 -12.24 6.61 13.98
C TRP A 205 -13.57 5.89 14.15
N ILE A 206 -13.55 4.61 14.54
CA ILE A 206 -14.77 3.84 14.81
C ILE A 206 -15.58 4.55 15.90
N LYS A 207 -14.94 4.96 17.00
CA LYS A 207 -15.64 5.68 18.09
C LYS A 207 -16.16 7.04 17.65
N TRP A 208 -15.40 7.74 16.81
CA TRP A 208 -15.83 9.00 16.21
C TRP A 208 -17.10 8.84 15.37
N LEU A 209 -17.15 7.83 14.49
CA LEU A 209 -18.33 7.50 13.70
C LEU A 209 -19.55 7.17 14.56
N GLU A 210 -19.36 6.29 15.56
CA GLU A 210 -20.43 5.84 16.44
C GLU A 210 -21.05 7.00 17.22
N PHE A 211 -20.21 7.92 17.72
CA PHE A 211 -20.64 9.01 18.57
C PHE A 211 -21.17 10.22 17.78
N PHE A 212 -20.41 10.73 16.80
CA PHE A 212 -20.72 12.00 16.14
C PHE A 212 -21.63 11.86 14.91
N HIS A 213 -21.58 10.72 14.21
CA HIS A 213 -22.30 10.56 12.94
C HIS A 213 -23.50 9.63 13.03
N TYR A 214 -23.41 8.55 13.81
CA TYR A 214 -24.44 7.52 13.81
C TYR A 214 -25.34 7.53 15.04
N GLY A 215 -24.85 7.99 16.20
CA GLY A 215 -25.57 7.86 17.48
C GLY A 215 -25.85 6.41 17.85
N ARG A 216 -25.08 5.46 17.29
CA ARG A 216 -25.21 4.01 17.49
C ARG A 216 -23.89 3.33 17.18
N THR A 217 -23.75 2.09 17.66
CA THR A 217 -22.62 1.24 17.27
C THR A 217 -22.65 0.93 15.77
N LEU A 218 -21.47 0.70 15.19
CA LEU A 218 -21.32 0.25 13.80
C LEU A 218 -21.99 -1.11 13.61
N ARG A 219 -22.84 -1.23 12.59
CA ARG A 219 -23.51 -2.50 12.26
C ARG A 219 -22.56 -3.37 11.46
N PRO A 220 -22.71 -4.72 11.48
CA PRO A 220 -21.88 -5.63 10.69
C PRO A 220 -21.81 -5.31 9.18
N ASN A 221 -22.87 -4.70 8.64
CA ASN A 221 -22.99 -4.30 7.24
C ASN A 221 -22.67 -2.81 6.99
N ASP A 222 -22.08 -2.10 7.94
CA ASP A 222 -21.56 -0.77 7.69
C ASP A 222 -20.09 -0.89 7.21
N PHE A 223 -19.70 -0.04 6.26
CA PHE A 223 -18.29 0.13 5.90
C PHE A 223 -17.54 0.85 7.00
N ILE A 224 -16.27 0.46 7.23
CA ILE A 224 -15.38 1.14 8.16
C ILE A 224 -15.00 2.52 7.61
N PHE A 225 -14.84 2.65 6.29
CA PHE A 225 -14.53 3.90 5.59
C PHE A 225 -15.68 4.25 4.64
N PRO A 226 -16.79 4.82 5.17
CA PRO A 226 -17.95 5.16 4.37
C PRO A 226 -17.72 6.43 3.56
N SER A 227 -18.36 6.56 2.40
CA SER A 227 -18.31 7.83 1.67
C SER A 227 -19.02 8.95 2.44
N MET A 228 -18.41 10.14 2.45
CA MET A 228 -19.02 11.36 2.99
C MET A 228 -19.73 12.14 1.88
N GLY A 229 -21.00 12.49 2.11
CA GLY A 229 -21.74 13.40 1.22
C GLY A 229 -21.23 14.84 1.31
N ALA A 230 -21.55 15.68 0.32
CA ALA A 230 -21.14 17.09 0.29
C ALA A 230 -21.66 17.92 1.50
N ASN A 231 -22.70 17.43 2.18
CA ASN A 231 -23.25 18.02 3.40
C ASN A 231 -22.59 17.48 4.69
N GLY A 232 -21.49 16.73 4.57
CA GLY A 232 -20.79 16.11 5.70
C GLY A 232 -21.48 14.90 6.31
N ILE A 233 -22.55 14.38 5.70
CA ILE A 233 -23.25 13.19 6.19
C ILE A 233 -22.55 11.93 5.68
N MET A 234 -22.12 11.08 6.62
CA MET A 234 -21.54 9.76 6.31
C MET A 234 -22.59 8.79 5.75
N GLN A 235 -22.22 8.02 4.73
CA GLN A 235 -23.08 7.00 4.10
C GLN A 235 -22.60 5.59 4.44
N PRO A 236 -23.06 4.96 5.54
CA PRO A 236 -22.52 3.68 6.03
C PRO A 236 -22.53 2.53 5.01
N GLY A 237 -23.46 2.57 4.05
CA GLY A 237 -23.63 1.54 3.03
C GLY A 237 -22.90 1.81 1.71
N GLN A 238 -22.11 2.88 1.63
CA GLN A 238 -21.34 3.24 0.44
C GLN A 238 -19.86 3.34 0.81
N PRO A 239 -18.96 2.61 0.14
CA PRO A 239 -17.54 2.69 0.43
C PRO A 239 -16.95 3.99 -0.13
N LEU A 240 -15.82 4.42 0.44
CA LEU A 240 -15.03 5.51 -0.12
C LEU A 240 -14.66 5.24 -1.57
N SER A 241 -14.57 6.28 -2.43
CA SER A 241 -14.23 6.13 -3.86
C SER A 241 -12.73 6.21 -4.13
N HIS A 242 -12.26 5.63 -5.24
CA HIS A 242 -10.84 5.64 -5.62
C HIS A 242 -10.36 7.07 -5.82
N ASP A 243 -11.16 7.87 -6.52
CA ASP A 243 -10.83 9.25 -6.85
C ASP A 243 -10.79 10.13 -5.59
N THR A 244 -11.64 9.82 -4.60
CA THR A 244 -11.59 10.47 -3.29
C THR A 244 -10.25 10.19 -2.59
N VAL A 245 -9.82 8.93 -2.53
CA VAL A 245 -8.53 8.58 -1.90
C VAL A 245 -7.37 9.18 -2.66
N GLN A 246 -7.37 9.12 -3.99
CA GLN A 246 -6.28 9.72 -4.77
C GLN A 246 -6.18 11.22 -4.52
N LYS A 247 -7.31 11.93 -4.52
CA LYS A 247 -7.37 13.35 -4.18
C LYS A 247 -6.83 13.62 -2.78
N TRP A 248 -7.18 12.79 -1.80
CA TRP A 248 -6.68 12.91 -0.43
C TRP A 248 -5.17 12.72 -0.32
N ILE A 249 -4.62 11.72 -1.03
CA ILE A 249 -3.18 11.51 -1.12
C ILE A 249 -2.52 12.77 -1.68
N ASP A 250 -2.98 13.27 -2.83
CA ASP A 250 -2.40 14.45 -3.48
C ASP A 250 -2.47 15.69 -2.59
N GLU A 251 -3.61 15.92 -1.90
CA GLU A 251 -3.79 17.02 -0.95
C GLU A 251 -2.83 16.92 0.24
N ALA A 252 -2.71 15.74 0.85
CA ALA A 252 -1.87 15.56 2.03
C ALA A 252 -0.38 15.59 1.70
N THR A 253 0.06 15.00 0.58
CA THR A 253 1.46 15.10 0.17
C THR A 253 1.83 16.53 -0.18
N THR A 254 0.94 17.27 -0.86
CA THR A 254 1.14 18.69 -1.16
C THR A 254 1.19 19.52 0.13
N GLY A 255 0.24 19.30 1.03
CA GLY A 255 0.16 19.99 2.32
C GLY A 255 1.36 19.72 3.23
N ALA A 256 1.92 18.51 3.18
CA ALA A 256 3.12 18.13 3.90
C ALA A 256 4.44 18.53 3.18
N GLY A 257 4.35 19.17 2.00
CA GLY A 257 5.52 19.57 1.19
C GLY A 257 6.33 18.39 0.64
N ILE A 258 5.67 17.24 0.43
CA ILE A 258 6.29 16.02 -0.11
C ILE A 258 6.20 16.07 -1.62
N LEU A 259 7.35 16.05 -2.28
CA LEU A 259 7.45 16.06 -3.74
C LEU A 259 7.46 14.63 -4.27
N GLY A 260 6.68 14.36 -5.32
CA GLY A 260 6.64 13.06 -5.96
C GLY A 260 5.28 12.71 -6.54
N TYR A 261 5.25 11.63 -7.33
CA TYR A 261 4.01 11.04 -7.81
C TYR A 261 3.60 9.89 -6.89
N PHE A 262 2.46 10.02 -6.23
CA PHE A 262 1.89 9.01 -5.35
C PHE A 262 0.55 8.53 -5.91
N SER A 263 0.29 7.24 -5.75
CA SER A 263 -0.98 6.61 -6.09
C SER A 263 -1.53 5.85 -4.90
N THR A 264 -2.75 5.33 -5.00
CA THR A 264 -3.34 4.43 -4.00
C THR A 264 -2.50 3.18 -3.67
N HIS A 265 -1.45 2.87 -4.43
CA HIS A 265 -0.50 1.79 -4.15
C HIS A 265 0.72 2.20 -3.28
N CYS A 266 0.90 3.50 -2.98
CA CYS A 266 2.08 4.00 -2.28
C CYS A 266 2.22 3.45 -0.86
N PHE A 267 1.12 3.33 -0.10
CA PHE A 267 1.12 2.84 1.28
C PHE A 267 1.54 1.39 1.39
N ARG A 268 1.00 0.52 0.52
CA ARG A 268 1.41 -0.88 0.44
C ARG A 268 2.91 -1.02 0.19
N ARG A 269 3.46 -0.19 -0.69
CA ARG A 269 4.89 -0.22 -1.03
C ARG A 269 5.74 0.23 0.16
N GLY A 270 5.38 1.38 0.74
CA GLY A 270 6.09 1.98 1.85
C GLY A 270 6.10 1.11 3.10
N GLY A 271 4.95 0.52 3.46
CA GLY A 271 4.86 -0.44 4.56
C GLY A 271 5.73 -1.67 4.33
N ALA A 272 5.68 -2.25 3.12
CA ALA A 272 6.47 -3.43 2.80
C ALA A 272 7.98 -3.15 2.84
N GLN A 273 8.43 -2.03 2.27
CA GLN A 273 9.83 -1.63 2.31
C GLN A 273 10.29 -1.28 3.72
N TYR A 274 9.47 -0.59 4.52
CA TYR A 274 9.82 -0.29 5.90
C TYR A 274 10.09 -1.57 6.68
N TRP A 275 9.14 -2.49 6.69
CA TRP A 275 9.28 -3.73 7.44
C TRP A 275 10.41 -4.62 6.90
N PHE A 276 10.68 -4.60 5.60
CA PHE A 276 11.76 -5.40 5.03
C PHE A 276 13.16 -4.78 5.25
N MET A 277 13.28 -3.44 5.17
CA MET A 277 14.57 -2.76 5.02
C MET A 277 14.84 -1.67 6.05
N PHE A 278 13.84 -0.88 6.42
CA PHE A 278 14.06 0.36 7.20
C PHE A 278 13.69 0.24 8.68
N ALA A 279 12.96 -0.80 9.07
CA ALA A 279 12.67 -1.07 10.47
C ALA A 279 13.97 -1.28 11.26
N PRO A 280 14.00 -0.97 12.56
CA PRO A 280 15.15 -1.22 13.40
C PRO A 280 15.62 -2.68 13.30
N VAL A 281 16.93 -2.87 13.49
CA VAL A 281 17.54 -4.19 13.56
C VAL A 281 16.80 -5.06 14.58
N GLY A 282 16.42 -6.28 14.18
CA GLY A 282 15.63 -7.20 15.00
C GLY A 282 14.10 -7.02 14.89
N GLN A 283 13.62 -5.93 14.27
CA GLN A 283 12.21 -5.73 13.94
C GLN A 283 11.90 -5.92 12.45
N ARG A 284 12.94 -6.06 11.61
CA ARG A 284 12.78 -6.32 10.18
C ARG A 284 12.15 -7.69 9.92
N TRP A 285 11.29 -7.74 8.92
CA TRP A 285 10.57 -8.94 8.54
C TRP A 285 11.37 -9.75 7.52
N SER A 286 11.34 -11.07 7.69
CA SER A 286 11.88 -11.98 6.68
C SER A 286 11.05 -11.91 5.39
N LEU A 287 11.66 -12.27 4.26
CA LEU A 287 10.96 -12.32 2.98
C LEU A 287 9.71 -13.23 3.03
N ALA A 288 9.75 -14.30 3.82
CA ALA A 288 8.60 -15.18 4.03
C ALA A 288 7.45 -14.46 4.74
N MET A 289 7.74 -13.68 5.79
CA MET A 289 6.75 -12.89 6.51
C MET A 289 6.18 -11.78 5.63
N VAL A 290 7.01 -11.09 4.84
CA VAL A 290 6.56 -10.10 3.85
C VAL A 290 5.62 -10.75 2.82
N ARG A 291 5.99 -11.91 2.27
CA ARG A 291 5.15 -12.65 1.31
C ARG A 291 3.80 -13.02 1.91
N TRP A 292 3.80 -13.54 3.13
CA TRP A 292 2.58 -13.92 3.84
C TRP A 292 1.68 -12.71 4.11
N TRP A 293 2.24 -11.62 4.67
CA TRP A 293 1.46 -10.46 5.08
C TRP A 293 0.80 -9.72 3.91
N GLY A 294 1.52 -9.49 2.81
CA GLY A 294 0.92 -8.83 1.65
C GLY A 294 0.13 -9.76 0.73
N GLY A 295 -0.07 -11.03 1.11
CA GLY A 295 -0.93 -11.99 0.40
C GLY A 295 -0.40 -12.38 -0.98
N TRP A 296 0.91 -12.61 -1.11
CA TRP A 296 1.49 -13.10 -2.35
C TRP A 296 1.28 -14.61 -2.48
N ALA A 297 0.75 -15.06 -3.62
CA ALA A 297 0.47 -16.48 -3.86
C ALA A 297 1.75 -17.31 -4.05
N ASP A 298 1.70 -18.60 -3.73
CA ASP A 298 2.86 -19.50 -3.74
C ASP A 298 3.51 -19.71 -5.12
N GLY A 299 2.83 -19.36 -6.21
CA GLY A 299 3.35 -19.40 -7.58
C GLY A 299 3.78 -18.05 -8.18
N GLU A 300 3.65 -16.94 -7.45
CA GLU A 300 4.05 -15.63 -7.98
C GLU A 300 5.58 -15.50 -8.03
N GLN A 301 6.12 -15.00 -9.15
CA GLN A 301 7.57 -14.94 -9.35
C GLN A 301 8.21 -14.08 -8.25
N ARG A 302 9.13 -14.69 -7.48
CA ARG A 302 9.89 -14.03 -6.41
C ARG A 302 10.58 -12.76 -6.91
N ASN A 303 11.01 -12.75 -8.18
CA ASN A 303 11.63 -11.61 -8.84
C ASN A 303 10.74 -10.36 -8.86
N THR A 304 9.41 -10.50 -8.95
CA THR A 304 8.49 -9.36 -8.96
C THR A 304 8.39 -8.71 -7.58
N LEU A 305 8.33 -9.51 -6.51
CA LEU A 305 8.35 -8.98 -5.14
C LEU A 305 9.69 -8.35 -4.80
N ILE A 306 10.79 -9.02 -5.14
CA ILE A 306 12.13 -8.51 -4.91
C ILE A 306 12.31 -7.20 -5.68
N ARG A 307 11.88 -7.12 -6.94
CA ARG A 307 11.93 -5.88 -7.71
C ARG A 307 11.04 -4.78 -7.08
N TYR A 308 9.87 -5.13 -6.57
CA TYR A 308 8.99 -4.19 -5.87
C TYR A 308 9.63 -3.60 -4.59
N LEU A 309 10.42 -4.39 -3.87
CA LEU A 309 11.15 -3.98 -2.68
C LEU A 309 12.44 -3.21 -3.03
N LEU A 310 13.22 -3.72 -3.99
CA LEU A 310 14.57 -3.26 -4.33
C LEU A 310 14.62 -2.16 -5.41
N ASP A 311 13.56 -1.91 -6.19
CA ASP A 311 13.58 -0.92 -7.29
C ASP A 311 13.95 0.51 -6.81
N GLU A 312 13.82 0.82 -5.51
CA GLU A 312 14.30 2.08 -4.92
C GLU A 312 15.75 1.99 -4.39
N LEU A 313 16.22 0.82 -3.93
CA LEU A 313 17.60 0.67 -3.41
C LEU A 313 18.66 1.04 -4.44
N HIS A 314 18.41 0.72 -5.72
CA HIS A 314 19.31 1.07 -6.81
C HIS A 314 19.55 2.59 -6.93
N THR A 315 18.64 3.43 -6.46
CA THR A 315 18.81 4.89 -6.47
C THR A 315 19.62 5.44 -5.29
N TYR A 316 19.79 4.65 -4.21
CA TYR A 316 20.49 5.08 -2.99
C TYR A 316 21.90 4.49 -2.86
N GLU A 317 22.17 3.34 -3.48
CA GLU A 317 23.47 2.68 -3.44
C GLU A 317 24.46 3.35 -4.41
N THR A 318 25.19 4.35 -3.92
CA THR A 318 26.16 5.13 -4.70
C THR A 318 27.62 4.81 -4.37
N ASN A 319 27.88 3.99 -3.35
CA ASN A 319 29.24 3.63 -2.93
C ASN A 319 29.33 2.12 -2.63
N TYR A 320 30.17 1.42 -3.40
CA TYR A 320 30.47 0.00 -3.25
C TYR A 320 31.98 -0.23 -3.08
N SER A 321 32.73 0.82 -2.73
CA SER A 321 34.21 0.80 -2.71
C SER A 321 34.80 -0.22 -1.74
N ASP A 322 34.03 -0.69 -0.76
CA ASP A 322 34.41 -1.66 0.27
C ASP A 322 33.69 -3.02 0.13
N ALA A 323 32.89 -3.23 -0.92
CA ALA A 323 32.08 -4.45 -1.09
C ALA A 323 32.92 -5.75 -1.20
N LEU A 324 34.20 -5.63 -1.54
CA LEU A 324 35.17 -6.74 -1.61
C LEU A 324 36.18 -6.73 -0.46
N ALA A 325 35.97 -5.92 0.58
CA ALA A 325 36.84 -5.95 1.75
C ALA A 325 36.85 -7.38 2.33
N PRO A 326 38.04 -8.01 2.50
CA PRO A 326 38.15 -9.42 2.91
C PRO A 326 37.53 -9.71 4.28
N PHE A 327 37.22 -8.65 5.04
CA PHE A 327 36.43 -8.70 6.26
C PHE A 327 35.10 -8.00 6.01
N SER A 328 34.13 -8.75 5.49
CA SER A 328 32.72 -8.40 5.70
C SER A 328 32.48 -8.43 7.21
N HIS A 329 32.24 -7.27 7.82
CA HIS A 329 31.79 -7.23 9.21
C HIS A 329 30.37 -7.82 9.27
N LYS A 330 30.32 -9.15 9.45
CA LYS A 330 29.17 -10.00 9.76
C LYS A 330 28.23 -10.23 8.57
N ALA A 331 28.25 -11.42 7.98
CA ALA A 331 27.27 -11.82 6.96
C ALA A 331 27.00 -13.31 7.01
N GLU A 332 26.51 -13.83 8.14
CA GLU A 332 25.87 -15.14 8.12
C GLU A 332 24.48 -15.02 8.75
N SER A 333 23.46 -15.17 7.89
CA SER A 333 22.00 -15.28 8.12
C SER A 333 21.08 -14.04 8.01
N SER A 334 21.56 -12.83 7.68
CA SER A 334 20.70 -11.67 7.32
C SER A 334 21.24 -10.90 6.11
N LEU A 335 20.36 -10.30 5.30
CA LEU A 335 20.67 -9.50 4.09
C LEU A 335 21.71 -8.38 4.37
N ALA A 336 21.79 -7.90 5.62
CA ALA A 336 22.73 -6.86 6.06
C ALA A 336 23.60 -7.28 7.27
N GLY A 337 23.71 -8.57 7.58
CA GLY A 337 24.64 -9.01 8.65
C GLY A 337 24.17 -8.84 10.11
N GLU A 338 22.99 -8.26 10.28
CA GLU A 338 22.54 -7.68 11.55
C GLU A 338 22.20 -8.70 12.64
N GLN A 339 21.98 -9.96 12.26
CA GLN A 339 21.71 -11.04 13.21
C GLN A 339 22.90 -11.29 14.16
N ALA A 340 24.11 -10.91 13.74
CA ALA A 340 25.30 -10.95 14.57
C ALA A 340 25.45 -9.73 15.50
N LEU A 341 24.59 -8.71 15.42
CA LEU A 341 24.51 -7.62 16.41
C LEU A 341 23.57 -7.94 17.57
N MET A 342 22.59 -8.83 17.34
CA MET A 342 21.58 -9.23 18.33
C MET A 342 21.85 -10.63 18.93
N ARG A 343 22.88 -11.34 18.47
CA ARG A 343 23.36 -12.58 19.10
C ARG A 343 23.75 -12.26 20.54
N PRO A 344 23.17 -12.94 21.56
CA PRO A 344 23.72 -12.93 22.90
C PRO A 344 25.20 -13.30 22.80
N ALA A 345 26.08 -12.54 23.47
CA ALA A 345 27.50 -12.86 23.49
C ALA A 345 27.68 -14.35 23.77
N SER A 346 28.40 -15.04 22.90
CA SER A 346 28.70 -16.45 23.10
C SER A 346 29.46 -16.64 24.41
N THR A 347 29.36 -17.84 24.98
CA THR A 347 30.10 -18.19 26.20
C THR A 347 31.60 -17.95 26.04
N GLU A 348 32.13 -18.07 24.82
CA GLU A 348 33.55 -17.81 24.53
C GLU A 348 33.87 -16.31 24.49
N GLU A 349 33.02 -15.49 23.86
CA GLU A 349 33.16 -14.03 23.90
C GLU A 349 33.07 -13.50 25.33
N LEU A 350 32.13 -14.04 26.15
CA LEU A 350 32.02 -13.73 27.57
C LEU A 350 33.27 -14.16 28.36
N ARG A 351 33.84 -15.33 28.05
CA ARG A 351 35.09 -15.79 28.66
C ARG A 351 36.27 -14.88 28.33
N MET A 352 36.39 -14.43 27.08
CA MET A 352 37.46 -13.51 26.66
C MET A 352 37.33 -12.15 27.36
N VAL A 353 36.12 -11.58 27.43
CA VAL A 353 35.88 -10.33 28.15
C VAL A 353 36.18 -10.50 29.65
N HIS A 354 35.73 -11.60 30.26
CA HIS A 354 36.03 -11.89 31.66
C HIS A 354 37.53 -12.05 31.92
N ALA A 355 38.26 -12.74 31.03
CA ALA A 355 39.70 -12.91 31.13
C ALA A 355 40.45 -11.58 30.99
N SER A 356 40.04 -10.73 30.04
CA SER A 356 40.59 -9.38 29.86
C SER A 356 40.36 -8.52 31.11
N MET A 357 39.13 -8.45 31.61
CA MET A 357 38.80 -7.69 32.83
C MET A 357 39.58 -8.20 34.04
N THR A 358 39.76 -9.52 34.15
CA THR A 358 40.53 -10.11 35.25
C THR A 358 42.01 -9.75 35.14
N ALA A 359 42.58 -9.72 33.93
CA ALA A 359 43.94 -9.27 33.70
C ALA A 359 44.13 -7.79 34.07
N ASP A 360 43.21 -6.92 33.66
CA ASP A 360 43.26 -5.49 33.96
C ASP A 360 43.14 -5.22 35.47
N VAL A 361 42.24 -5.93 36.16
CA VAL A 361 42.10 -5.83 37.63
C VAL A 361 43.36 -6.31 38.34
N ASN A 362 44.00 -7.38 37.86
CA ASN A 362 45.25 -7.85 38.43
C ASN A 362 46.39 -6.85 38.21
N HIS A 363 46.45 -6.20 37.04
CA HIS A 363 47.43 -5.14 36.77
C HIS A 363 47.24 -3.95 37.71
N LEU A 364 46.00 -3.46 37.84
CA LEU A 364 45.66 -2.38 38.75
C LEU A 364 46.02 -2.72 40.20
N ARG A 365 45.83 -3.97 40.62
CA ARG A 365 46.19 -4.41 41.97
C ARG A 365 47.70 -4.35 42.21
N VAL A 366 48.50 -4.70 41.20
CA VAL A 366 49.97 -4.58 41.26
C VAL A 366 50.39 -3.12 41.34
N ASP A 367 49.80 -2.26 40.51
CA ASP A 367 50.11 -0.82 40.51
C ASP A 367 49.76 -0.17 41.85
N VAL A 368 48.60 -0.49 42.43
CA VAL A 368 48.19 -0.01 43.75
C VAL A 368 49.14 -0.48 44.84
N SER A 369 49.62 -1.74 44.77
CA SER A 369 50.62 -2.24 45.72
C SER A 369 51.93 -1.47 45.62
N ALA A 370 52.41 -1.21 44.40
CA ALA A 370 53.64 -0.46 44.17
C ALA A 370 53.56 0.99 44.68
N VAL A 371 52.41 1.64 44.51
CA VAL A 371 52.14 2.97 45.07
C VAL A 371 52.13 2.93 46.59
N ASN A 372 51.50 1.92 47.18
CA ASN A 372 51.46 1.74 48.63
C ASN A 372 52.87 1.51 49.22
N ASP A 373 53.70 0.69 48.57
CA ASP A 373 55.09 0.45 48.99
C ASP A 373 55.94 1.72 48.88
N SER A 374 55.73 2.50 47.82
CA SER A 374 56.36 3.81 47.64
C SER A 374 55.97 4.79 48.75
N LEU A 375 54.68 4.82 49.13
CA LEU A 375 54.18 5.64 50.24
C LEU A 375 54.79 5.20 51.59
N GLN A 376 54.91 3.90 51.84
CA GLN A 376 55.54 3.39 53.07
C GLN A 376 57.03 3.73 53.14
N SER A 377 57.75 3.64 52.02
CA SER A 377 59.14 4.06 51.93
C SER A 377 59.30 5.57 52.21
N LEU A 378 58.41 6.39 51.63
CA LEU A 378 58.42 7.84 51.84
C LEU A 378 58.10 8.21 53.29
N THR A 379 57.13 7.51 53.90
CA THR A 379 56.80 7.64 55.33
C THR A 379 57.99 7.29 56.21
N SER A 380 58.71 6.21 55.89
CA SER A 380 59.91 5.78 56.62
C SER A 380 61.05 6.79 56.51
N MET A 381 61.26 7.38 55.33
CA MET A 381 62.24 8.46 55.13
C MET A 381 61.90 9.70 55.96
N VAL A 382 60.63 10.12 55.99
CA VAL A 382 60.18 11.28 56.79
C VAL A 382 60.40 11.02 58.29
N GLN A 383 60.11 9.80 58.76
CA GLN A 383 60.35 9.41 60.15
C GLN A 383 61.84 9.39 60.49
N ALA A 384 62.70 8.86 59.60
CA ALA A 384 64.15 8.86 59.79
C ALA A 384 64.72 10.28 59.84
N THR A 385 64.29 11.17 58.95
CA THR A 385 64.71 12.59 58.94
C THR A 385 64.24 13.31 60.21
N SER A 386 63.01 13.04 60.68
CA SER A 386 62.50 13.59 61.94
C SER A 386 63.32 13.12 63.16
N SER A 387 63.69 11.85 63.21
CA SER A 387 64.56 11.31 64.26
C SER A 387 65.98 11.89 64.19
N CYS A 388 66.52 12.12 62.99
CA CYS A 388 67.83 12.74 62.81
C CYS A 388 67.85 14.22 63.25
N LEU A 389 66.77 14.95 62.97
CA LEU A 389 66.57 16.33 63.46
C LEU A 389 66.41 16.40 64.97
N LYS A 390 65.75 15.41 65.59
CA LYS A 390 65.65 15.30 67.06
C LYS A 390 66.98 14.95 67.73
N ALA A 391 67.85 14.19 67.06
CA ALA A 391 69.18 13.84 67.56
C ALA A 391 70.20 15.00 67.45
N ALA A 392 69.97 15.97 66.55
CA ALA A 392 70.84 17.13 66.35
C ALA A 392 70.52 18.34 67.28
N GLY A 393 69.51 18.23 68.15
CA GLY A 393 69.01 19.35 68.97
C GLY A 393 69.39 19.29 70.45
N HIS A 394 70.67 19.49 70.78
CA HIS A 394 71.11 19.92 72.10
C HIS A 394 72.11 21.07 71.98
N LEU A 395 71.58 22.30 71.88
CA LEU A 395 72.28 23.55 72.21
C LEU A 395 71.25 24.55 72.81
N PRO A 396 71.69 25.49 73.68
CA PRO A 396 70.88 26.13 74.72
C PRO A 396 70.09 27.35 74.22
N PRO A 397 69.21 27.93 75.07
CA PRO A 397 68.32 29.02 74.67
C PRO A 397 69.09 30.34 74.63
N THR A 398 69.17 30.95 73.45
CA THR A 398 69.60 32.34 73.30
C THR A 398 68.41 33.15 72.80
N GLN A 399 68.04 34.14 73.61
CA GLN A 399 67.07 35.18 73.26
C GLN A 399 67.55 35.97 72.05
N LEU A 400 66.65 36.29 71.10
CA LEU A 400 66.69 37.54 70.34
C LEU A 400 65.40 37.75 69.54
N GLU A 401 64.73 38.83 69.93
CA GLU A 401 63.96 39.83 69.19
C GLU A 401 63.02 39.49 68.01
N GLU A 402 61.90 40.21 68.09
CA GLU A 402 60.88 40.47 67.09
C GLU A 402 61.45 41.13 65.81
N ASP A 403 61.03 40.66 64.62
CA ASP A 403 60.52 41.56 63.57
C ASP A 403 59.65 40.77 62.55
N PRO A 404 58.47 41.26 62.12
CA PRO A 404 57.49 40.47 61.40
C PRO A 404 57.43 40.85 59.91
N ARG A 405 57.96 40.02 59.01
CA ARG A 405 57.58 40.04 57.58
C ARG A 405 57.74 38.66 56.96
N PHE A 406 56.65 37.92 56.77
CA PHE A 406 56.30 37.32 55.48
C PHE A 406 54.87 36.76 55.52
N THR A 407 54.10 37.24 54.56
CA THR A 407 52.65 37.15 54.45
C THR A 407 52.19 35.74 54.07
N LEU A 408 51.14 35.30 54.76
CA LEU A 408 50.26 34.17 54.45
C LEU A 408 49.91 34.03 52.96
N LEU A 409 50.24 32.89 52.35
CA LEU A 409 49.46 32.37 51.21
C LEU A 409 48.42 31.39 51.73
N ARG A 410 47.26 31.98 51.99
CA ARG A 410 45.96 31.37 52.22
C ARG A 410 45.58 30.52 51.00
N VAL A 411 45.65 29.20 51.12
CA VAL A 411 45.03 28.28 50.15
C VAL A 411 43.52 28.37 50.36
N SER A 412 42.86 29.12 49.48
CA SER A 412 41.40 29.22 49.43
C SER A 412 40.80 27.91 48.95
N ALA A 413 39.85 27.40 49.72
CA ALA A 413 38.89 26.41 49.28
C ALA A 413 38.01 27.03 48.18
N SER A 414 38.01 26.42 46.99
CA SER A 414 37.01 26.65 45.96
C SER A 414 36.52 25.29 45.47
N SER A 415 35.20 25.20 45.37
CA SER A 415 34.38 24.07 44.95
C SER A 415 34.96 23.29 43.77
N ALA A 416 35.01 21.97 43.92
CA ALA A 416 35.14 21.04 42.81
C ALA A 416 33.76 20.79 42.20
N GLU A 417 33.51 21.45 41.07
CA GLU A 417 32.47 21.08 40.11
C GLU A 417 32.83 19.75 39.42
N SER A 418 31.78 19.00 39.09
CA SER A 418 31.80 17.74 38.35
C SER A 418 32.64 17.79 37.06
N PRO A 419 33.35 16.71 36.70
CA PRO A 419 33.99 16.62 35.39
C PRO A 419 32.93 16.41 34.30
N GLN A 420 32.71 17.44 33.48
CA GLN A 420 32.08 17.27 32.18
C GLN A 420 33.01 16.50 31.24
N ILE A 421 32.49 15.41 30.70
CA ILE A 421 33.10 14.62 29.63
C ILE A 421 33.25 15.53 28.42
N SER A 422 34.50 15.85 28.08
CA SER A 422 34.85 16.56 26.86
C SER A 422 34.89 15.56 25.71
N THR A 423 33.93 15.68 24.80
CA THR A 423 33.94 15.02 23.49
C THR A 423 35.07 15.61 22.63
N PRO A 424 35.85 14.79 21.91
CA PRO A 424 36.84 15.30 20.97
C PRO A 424 36.13 15.92 19.75
N GLN A 425 36.24 17.24 19.60
CA GLN A 425 35.92 17.94 18.35
C GLN A 425 36.95 17.56 17.29
N HIS A 426 36.52 16.69 16.36
CA HIS A 426 37.23 16.43 15.12
C HIS A 426 37.06 17.67 14.21
N VAL A 427 38.09 18.50 14.14
CA VAL A 427 38.20 19.58 13.16
C VAL A 427 38.49 18.94 11.79
N HIS A 428 37.49 18.88 10.93
CA HIS A 428 37.69 18.60 9.50
C HIS A 428 37.84 19.91 8.72
N PRO A 429 38.84 20.02 7.83
CA PRO A 429 38.97 21.16 6.93
C PRO A 429 37.90 21.10 5.83
N PRO A 430 37.45 22.25 5.28
CA PRO A 430 36.44 22.29 4.23
C PRO A 430 37.04 21.86 2.89
N PRO A 431 36.41 20.96 2.11
CA PRO A 431 36.76 20.78 0.72
C PRO A 431 36.09 21.86 -0.13
N THR A 432 36.90 22.81 -0.57
CA THR A 432 36.65 23.70 -1.70
C THR A 432 36.41 22.87 -2.97
N HIS A 433 35.16 22.72 -3.39
CA HIS A 433 34.85 22.30 -4.76
C HIS A 433 34.36 23.49 -5.59
N SER A 434 35.29 23.93 -6.42
CA SER A 434 35.14 24.83 -7.54
C SER A 434 34.11 24.32 -8.54
N ARG A 435 33.17 25.19 -8.83
CA ARG A 435 32.14 25.11 -9.87
C ARG A 435 32.78 25.34 -11.24
N PRO A 436 32.70 24.41 -12.22
CA PRO A 436 32.98 24.75 -13.60
C PRO A 436 31.71 25.29 -14.24
N LEU A 437 31.70 26.60 -14.47
CA LEU A 437 30.90 27.21 -15.53
C LEU A 437 31.37 26.66 -16.87
N SER A 438 30.51 25.91 -17.57
CA SER A 438 30.64 25.68 -19.00
C SER A 438 29.33 26.07 -19.67
N SER A 439 29.31 27.33 -20.14
CA SER A 439 28.37 27.78 -21.15
C SER A 439 28.77 27.15 -22.49
N VAL A 440 27.98 26.22 -23.00
CA VAL A 440 28.03 25.88 -24.42
C VAL A 440 26.72 26.33 -25.05
N ARG A 441 26.79 27.54 -25.60
CA ARG A 441 25.79 28.13 -26.49
C ARG A 441 25.93 27.42 -27.84
N ARG A 442 25.07 26.45 -28.16
CA ARG A 442 24.89 25.99 -29.54
C ARG A 442 23.67 26.68 -30.14
N SER A 443 23.94 27.71 -30.93
CA SER A 443 23.04 28.22 -31.96
C SER A 443 22.92 27.16 -33.05
N HIS A 444 21.72 26.64 -33.30
CA HIS A 444 21.35 26.09 -34.60
C HIS A 444 20.08 26.83 -35.01
N GLY A 445 20.25 27.80 -35.91
CA GLY A 445 19.13 28.35 -36.65
C GLY A 445 18.75 27.36 -37.74
N HIS A 446 17.45 27.10 -37.89
CA HIS A 446 16.89 26.69 -39.18
C HIS A 446 15.46 27.22 -39.32
N ALA A 447 15.35 28.13 -40.28
CA ALA A 447 14.28 28.35 -41.25
C ALA A 447 12.83 28.24 -40.76
N HIS A 448 12.19 29.42 -40.68
CA HIS A 448 10.78 29.58 -40.99
C HIS A 448 10.49 29.03 -42.39
N ILE A 449 9.70 27.96 -42.47
CA ILE A 449 8.97 27.60 -43.69
C ILE A 449 7.50 27.82 -43.40
N THR A 450 6.95 28.84 -44.05
CA THR A 450 5.52 29.13 -44.16
C THR A 450 4.82 27.99 -44.92
N PRO A 451 3.68 27.45 -44.43
CA PRO A 451 2.88 26.56 -45.22
C PRO A 451 2.04 27.36 -46.21
N THR A 452 2.42 27.28 -47.48
CA THR A 452 1.61 27.68 -48.63
C THR A 452 0.34 26.83 -48.68
N THR A 453 -0.81 27.48 -48.51
CA THR A 453 -2.14 26.95 -48.79
C THR A 453 -2.30 26.75 -50.29
N ARG A 454 -2.65 25.53 -50.72
CA ARG A 454 -3.26 25.29 -52.03
C ARG A 454 -4.41 24.27 -51.88
N PRO A 455 -5.60 24.54 -52.46
CA PRO A 455 -6.79 23.75 -52.25
C PRO A 455 -6.94 22.65 -53.30
N LEU A 456 -7.58 21.54 -52.94
CA LEU A 456 -8.00 20.45 -53.81
C LEU A 456 -9.18 19.71 -53.14
N PRO A 457 -10.02 18.99 -53.91
CA PRO A 457 -11.34 19.47 -54.30
C PRO A 457 -12.48 18.71 -53.62
N SER A 458 -13.64 19.37 -53.64
CA SER A 458 -14.95 18.85 -53.24
C SER A 458 -15.29 17.55 -53.98
N ALA A 459 -15.60 16.49 -53.22
CA ALA A 459 -16.23 15.29 -53.73
C ALA A 459 -17.32 14.80 -52.74
N ALA A 460 -18.56 14.96 -53.20
CA ALA A 460 -19.77 14.19 -52.92
C ALA A 460 -20.02 13.67 -51.49
N ALA A 461 -20.96 14.35 -50.81
CA ALA A 461 -21.65 13.84 -49.65
C ALA A 461 -22.52 12.62 -50.01
N HIS A 462 -22.19 11.46 -49.45
CA HIS A 462 -23.16 10.39 -49.24
C HIS A 462 -23.81 10.60 -47.87
N THR A 463 -25.08 10.96 -47.90
CA THR A 463 -25.96 11.13 -46.74
C THR A 463 -26.19 9.76 -46.08
N ALA A 464 -25.32 9.39 -45.14
CA ALA A 464 -25.61 8.35 -44.17
C ALA A 464 -26.42 8.98 -43.03
N SER A 465 -27.69 8.59 -42.92
CA SER A 465 -28.59 9.00 -41.85
C SER A 465 -28.01 8.62 -40.49
N THR A 466 -27.50 9.60 -39.76
CA THR A 466 -27.10 9.48 -38.36
C THR A 466 -28.38 9.34 -37.53
N GLN A 467 -28.83 8.10 -37.27
CA GLN A 467 -29.79 7.87 -36.21
C GLN A 467 -29.13 8.29 -34.89
N GLN A 468 -29.58 9.42 -34.33
CA GLN A 468 -29.22 9.84 -32.98
C GLN A 468 -29.61 8.75 -32.00
N LEU A 469 -28.64 8.28 -31.20
CA LEU A 469 -28.94 7.44 -30.04
C LEU A 469 -29.96 8.16 -29.14
N PRO A 470 -30.99 7.48 -28.62
CA PRO A 470 -31.88 8.06 -27.63
C PRO A 470 -31.13 8.16 -26.31
N SER A 471 -30.45 9.30 -26.09
CA SER A 471 -29.61 9.52 -24.91
C SER A 471 -30.41 9.70 -23.61
N ASN A 472 -31.73 9.88 -23.68
CA ASN A 472 -32.57 10.14 -22.51
C ASN A 472 -33.76 9.17 -22.46
N GLY A 473 -33.79 8.29 -21.45
CA GLY A 473 -35.02 7.56 -21.06
C GLY A 473 -34.98 6.03 -21.10
N LEU A 474 -33.85 5.38 -21.45
CA LEU A 474 -33.73 3.93 -21.40
C LEU A 474 -33.66 3.44 -19.94
N VAL A 475 -34.66 2.65 -19.51
CA VAL A 475 -34.75 2.12 -18.15
C VAL A 475 -35.10 0.64 -18.17
N ILE A 476 -34.41 -0.14 -17.33
CA ILE A 476 -34.78 -1.52 -17.01
C ILE A 476 -35.30 -1.52 -15.56
N PRO A 477 -36.62 -1.73 -15.31
CA PRO A 477 -37.21 -1.62 -13.98
C PRO A 477 -36.55 -2.55 -12.95
N ARG A 478 -36.31 -2.12 -11.72
CA ARG A 478 -35.68 -3.00 -10.70
C ARG A 478 -36.64 -4.07 -10.18
N LEU A 479 -36.14 -5.28 -9.95
CA LEU A 479 -36.89 -6.39 -9.37
C LEU A 479 -36.55 -6.60 -7.89
N PRO A 480 -37.51 -6.99 -7.04
CA PRO A 480 -38.95 -7.11 -7.33
C PRO A 480 -39.60 -5.74 -7.61
N LEU A 481 -40.61 -5.71 -8.49
CA LEU A 481 -41.34 -4.50 -8.86
C LEU A 481 -42.09 -3.91 -7.66
N VAL A 482 -42.20 -2.59 -7.59
CA VAL A 482 -42.98 -1.87 -6.56
C VAL A 482 -44.33 -1.47 -7.17
N CYS A 483 -45.42 -2.08 -6.75
CA CYS A 483 -46.78 -1.77 -7.21
C CYS A 483 -47.21 -0.33 -6.84
N SER A 484 -48.28 0.17 -7.45
CA SER A 484 -48.83 1.52 -7.20
C SER A 484 -49.17 1.76 -5.72
N ASN A 485 -49.53 0.71 -4.98
CA ASN A 485 -49.75 0.70 -3.54
C ASN A 485 -48.45 0.66 -2.69
N ARG A 486 -47.28 0.86 -3.31
CA ARG A 486 -45.92 0.76 -2.72
C ARG A 486 -45.53 -0.62 -2.17
N LEU A 487 -46.34 -1.66 -2.38
CA LEU A 487 -45.95 -3.03 -2.03
C LEU A 487 -45.04 -3.62 -3.10
N LYS A 488 -44.04 -4.40 -2.68
CA LYS A 488 -43.19 -5.15 -3.61
C LYS A 488 -43.91 -6.40 -4.06
N THR A 489 -43.80 -6.71 -5.35
CA THR A 489 -44.20 -8.01 -5.89
C THR A 489 -43.48 -9.14 -5.14
N PRO A 490 -44.15 -10.28 -4.89
CA PRO A 490 -43.51 -11.42 -4.26
C PRO A 490 -42.25 -11.84 -5.01
N LYS A 491 -41.23 -12.32 -4.28
CA LYS A 491 -39.97 -12.75 -4.92
C LYS A 491 -40.20 -13.88 -5.92
N ALA A 492 -41.09 -14.82 -5.60
CA ALA A 492 -41.50 -15.90 -6.48
C ALA A 492 -42.05 -15.42 -7.83
N GLU A 493 -42.60 -14.21 -7.90
CA GLU A 493 -43.15 -13.61 -9.13
C GLU A 493 -42.10 -12.86 -9.96
N SER A 494 -40.86 -12.73 -9.47
CA SER A 494 -39.83 -11.93 -10.15
C SER A 494 -39.47 -12.49 -11.53
N TRP A 495 -39.55 -13.80 -11.74
CA TRP A 495 -39.21 -14.40 -13.03
C TRP A 495 -40.30 -14.13 -14.08
N ARG A 496 -41.58 -14.17 -13.71
CA ARG A 496 -42.68 -13.77 -14.61
C ARG A 496 -42.52 -12.33 -15.07
N ASN A 497 -42.13 -11.43 -14.17
CA ASN A 497 -41.79 -10.06 -14.53
C ASN A 497 -40.59 -9.98 -15.49
N ILE A 498 -39.58 -10.86 -15.38
CA ILE A 498 -38.48 -10.93 -16.37
C ILE A 498 -39.03 -11.31 -17.75
N ILE A 499 -39.92 -12.30 -17.82
CA ILE A 499 -40.55 -12.72 -19.08
C ILE A 499 -41.36 -11.57 -19.68
N THR A 500 -42.18 -10.88 -18.89
CA THR A 500 -42.95 -9.71 -19.32
C THR A 500 -42.05 -8.61 -19.87
N HIS A 501 -41.00 -8.23 -19.15
CA HIS A 501 -40.03 -7.24 -19.62
C HIS A 501 -39.35 -7.66 -20.93
N TRP A 502 -39.13 -8.96 -21.13
CA TRP A 502 -38.47 -9.49 -22.32
C TRP A 502 -39.38 -9.50 -23.55
N LEU A 503 -40.63 -9.93 -23.40
CA LEU A 503 -41.56 -10.15 -24.50
C LEU A 503 -42.42 -8.91 -24.84
N VAL A 504 -42.82 -8.14 -23.82
CA VAL A 504 -43.83 -7.08 -23.93
C VAL A 504 -43.27 -5.71 -23.51
N GLY A 505 -42.33 -5.67 -22.56
CA GLY A 505 -41.90 -4.43 -21.92
C GLY A 505 -42.73 -4.07 -20.69
N ASP A 506 -42.53 -2.87 -20.15
CA ASP A 506 -43.29 -2.28 -19.04
C ASP A 506 -43.34 -0.75 -19.22
N PRO A 507 -44.24 -0.23 -20.07
CA PRO A 507 -44.33 1.19 -20.40
C PRO A 507 -44.59 2.08 -19.17
N ASP A 508 -45.38 1.60 -18.20
CA ASP A 508 -45.71 2.31 -16.97
C ASP A 508 -44.47 2.61 -16.11
N ARG A 509 -43.40 1.81 -16.29
CA ARG A 509 -42.11 1.97 -15.61
C ARG A 509 -40.98 2.43 -16.53
N GLY A 510 -41.32 2.92 -17.72
CA GLY A 510 -40.37 3.47 -18.68
C GLY A 510 -39.70 2.45 -19.61
N LEU A 511 -40.01 1.15 -19.51
CA LEU A 511 -39.53 0.13 -20.45
C LEU A 511 -40.52 0.01 -21.63
N LYS A 512 -40.53 1.02 -22.51
CA LYS A 512 -41.49 1.08 -23.63
C LYS A 512 -41.26 0.01 -24.69
N THR A 513 -40.01 -0.31 -24.97
CA THR A 513 -39.61 -1.34 -25.95
C THR A 513 -39.27 -2.64 -25.23
N PRO A 514 -39.82 -3.80 -25.64
CA PRO A 514 -39.45 -5.10 -25.07
C PRO A 514 -37.95 -5.35 -25.17
N LEU A 515 -37.35 -5.99 -24.16
CA LEU A 515 -35.89 -6.19 -24.16
C LEU A 515 -35.41 -7.06 -25.33
N LYS A 516 -36.21 -7.99 -25.86
CA LYS A 516 -35.81 -8.78 -27.04
C LYS A 516 -35.56 -7.90 -28.28
N ASP A 517 -36.18 -6.73 -28.34
CA ASP A 517 -36.15 -5.80 -29.48
C ASP A 517 -35.17 -4.63 -29.26
N TRP A 518 -34.41 -4.63 -28.15
CA TRP A 518 -33.41 -3.58 -27.89
C TRP A 518 -32.21 -3.71 -28.83
N LEU A 519 -31.82 -2.58 -29.43
CA LEU A 519 -30.58 -2.48 -30.21
C LEU A 519 -29.34 -2.67 -29.32
N GLN A 520 -28.30 -3.27 -29.88
CA GLN A 520 -27.07 -3.59 -29.15
C GLN A 520 -26.42 -2.36 -28.50
N GLU A 521 -26.44 -1.23 -29.20
CA GLU A 521 -25.93 0.07 -28.74
C GLU A 521 -26.69 0.64 -27.52
N TRP A 522 -27.93 0.23 -27.27
CA TRP A 522 -28.73 0.74 -26.14
C TRP A 522 -28.26 0.21 -24.79
N TYR A 523 -27.66 -0.98 -24.77
CA TYR A 523 -27.17 -1.62 -23.54
C TYR A 523 -25.66 -1.86 -23.55
N GLN A 524 -24.91 -1.35 -24.53
CA GLN A 524 -23.44 -1.38 -24.55
C GLN A 524 -22.85 0.03 -24.37
N GLY A 525 -21.51 0.14 -24.27
CA GLY A 525 -20.82 1.42 -24.14
C GLY A 525 -21.15 2.18 -22.85
N LEU A 526 -21.58 3.44 -22.98
CA LEU A 526 -21.91 4.33 -21.85
C LEU A 526 -23.04 3.77 -20.97
N ASN A 527 -23.88 2.88 -21.51
CA ASN A 527 -25.00 2.25 -20.81
C ASN A 527 -24.64 0.89 -20.17
N TRP A 528 -23.36 0.65 -19.88
CA TRP A 528 -22.86 -0.65 -19.37
C TRP A 528 -23.62 -1.19 -18.13
N LYS A 529 -24.20 -0.32 -17.30
CA LYS A 529 -25.03 -0.72 -16.14
C LYS A 529 -26.30 -1.47 -16.58
N LEU A 530 -26.88 -1.09 -17.71
CA LEU A 530 -28.03 -1.77 -18.32
C LEU A 530 -27.61 -3.10 -18.97
N ALA A 531 -26.37 -3.21 -19.47
CA ALA A 531 -25.84 -4.43 -20.08
C ALA A 531 -26.02 -5.65 -19.17
N MET A 532 -25.61 -5.53 -17.91
CA MET A 532 -25.68 -6.65 -16.96
C MET A 532 -27.13 -7.05 -16.68
N GLN A 533 -28.03 -6.07 -16.51
CA GLN A 533 -29.45 -6.34 -16.25
C GLN A 533 -30.13 -6.97 -17.48
N TYR A 534 -29.82 -6.46 -18.67
CA TYR A 534 -30.26 -7.02 -19.95
C TYR A 534 -29.83 -8.49 -20.08
N GLN A 535 -28.55 -8.78 -19.90
CA GLN A 535 -28.02 -10.14 -20.06
C GLN A 535 -28.62 -11.12 -19.05
N ASN A 536 -28.75 -10.70 -17.79
CA ASN A 536 -29.39 -11.53 -16.75
C ASN A 536 -30.84 -11.89 -17.13
N ARG A 537 -31.59 -10.93 -17.67
CA ARG A 537 -32.97 -11.17 -18.13
C ARG A 537 -33.02 -12.03 -19.39
N ALA A 538 -32.12 -11.78 -20.34
CA ALA A 538 -32.01 -12.54 -21.57
C ALA A 538 -31.75 -14.03 -21.30
N VAL A 539 -30.87 -14.33 -20.34
CA VAL A 539 -30.55 -15.71 -19.95
C VAL A 539 -31.80 -16.44 -19.46
N VAL A 540 -32.51 -15.88 -18.48
CA VAL A 540 -33.71 -16.49 -17.91
C VAL A 540 -34.85 -16.56 -18.93
N ALA A 541 -35.08 -15.49 -19.69
CA ALA A 541 -36.17 -15.46 -20.66
C ALA A 541 -35.96 -16.42 -21.82
N ARG A 542 -34.75 -16.48 -22.39
CA ARG A 542 -34.44 -17.45 -23.45
C ARG A 542 -34.45 -18.88 -22.95
N GLU A 543 -34.11 -19.13 -21.69
CA GLU A 543 -34.25 -20.45 -21.09
C GLU A 543 -35.71 -20.89 -21.09
N PHE A 544 -36.58 -20.07 -20.52
CA PHE A 544 -38.01 -20.32 -20.47
C PHE A 544 -38.62 -20.50 -21.86
N ILE A 545 -38.30 -19.60 -22.80
CA ILE A 545 -38.90 -19.61 -24.14
C ILE A 545 -38.34 -20.76 -25.00
N ASN A 546 -37.02 -20.91 -25.07
CA ASN A 546 -36.41 -21.80 -26.06
C ASN A 546 -36.28 -23.23 -25.55
N HIS A 547 -35.94 -23.43 -24.27
CA HIS A 547 -35.70 -24.77 -23.73
C HIS A 547 -36.99 -25.40 -23.20
N TYR A 548 -37.82 -24.60 -22.53
CA TYR A 548 -39.08 -25.07 -21.94
C TYR A 548 -40.30 -24.70 -22.79
N GLN A 549 -40.11 -24.14 -23.99
CA GLN A 549 -41.19 -23.81 -24.92
C GLN A 549 -42.28 -22.90 -24.33
N SER A 550 -41.91 -22.05 -23.37
CA SER A 550 -42.83 -21.24 -22.57
C SER A 550 -43.82 -22.04 -21.71
N ASP A 551 -43.53 -23.31 -21.41
CA ASP A 551 -44.27 -24.14 -20.45
C ASP A 551 -43.81 -23.82 -19.02
N GLU A 552 -44.70 -23.16 -18.28
CA GLU A 552 -44.45 -22.73 -16.91
C GLU A 552 -44.33 -23.90 -15.92
N ALA A 553 -45.11 -24.97 -16.10
CA ALA A 553 -45.07 -26.11 -15.20
C ALA A 553 -43.73 -26.85 -15.33
N LEU A 554 -43.26 -27.07 -16.57
CA LEU A 554 -41.97 -27.70 -16.82
C LEU A 554 -40.81 -26.81 -16.35
N PHE A 555 -40.90 -25.50 -16.58
CA PHE A 555 -39.86 -24.56 -16.13
C PHE A 555 -39.72 -24.52 -14.60
N LEU A 556 -40.84 -24.47 -13.88
CA LEU A 556 -40.84 -24.45 -12.42
C LEU A 556 -40.43 -25.80 -11.82
N ALA A 557 -40.79 -26.92 -12.46
CA ALA A 557 -40.35 -28.24 -12.04
C ALA A 557 -38.81 -28.40 -12.18
N ALA A 558 -38.23 -27.84 -13.24
CA ALA A 558 -36.78 -27.88 -13.46
C ALA A 558 -36.00 -26.86 -12.62
N TYR A 559 -36.62 -25.71 -12.30
CA TYR A 559 -36.01 -24.63 -11.54
C TYR A 559 -36.84 -24.20 -10.32
N PRO A 560 -36.92 -25.04 -9.27
CA PRO A 560 -37.63 -24.68 -8.03
C PRO A 560 -37.03 -23.44 -7.34
N GLU A 561 -35.79 -23.05 -7.68
CA GLU A 561 -35.16 -21.79 -7.27
C GLU A 561 -35.99 -20.54 -7.58
N ALA A 562 -36.88 -20.60 -8.56
CA ALA A 562 -37.78 -19.51 -8.93
C ALA A 562 -38.57 -18.97 -7.72
N GLU A 563 -38.98 -19.83 -6.78
CA GLU A 563 -39.71 -19.44 -5.57
C GLU A 563 -38.90 -18.51 -4.66
N ARG A 564 -37.57 -18.69 -4.62
CA ARG A 564 -36.64 -17.88 -3.82
C ARG A 564 -36.30 -16.54 -4.50
N GLY A 565 -36.68 -16.39 -5.77
CA GLY A 565 -36.53 -15.18 -6.57
C GLY A 565 -35.59 -15.32 -7.76
N HIS A 566 -35.49 -14.23 -8.54
CA HIS A 566 -34.78 -14.25 -9.82
C HIS A 566 -33.26 -14.42 -9.73
N THR A 567 -32.61 -14.07 -8.60
CA THR A 567 -31.16 -14.25 -8.44
C THR A 567 -30.77 -15.72 -8.23
N PRO A 568 -31.39 -16.49 -7.30
CA PRO A 568 -31.21 -17.93 -7.23
C PRO A 568 -31.55 -18.65 -8.54
N LEU A 569 -32.65 -18.25 -9.20
CA LEU A 569 -33.05 -18.81 -10.49
C LEU A 569 -31.97 -18.62 -11.56
N LEU A 570 -31.44 -17.39 -11.71
CA LEU A 570 -30.38 -17.12 -12.69
C LEU A 570 -29.13 -17.98 -12.43
N ALA A 571 -28.78 -18.22 -11.16
CA ALA A 571 -27.65 -19.07 -10.82
C ALA A 571 -27.92 -20.54 -11.21
N ALA A 572 -29.13 -21.05 -10.98
CA ALA A 572 -29.54 -22.40 -11.38
C ALA A 572 -29.52 -22.58 -12.89
N VAL A 573 -30.09 -21.64 -13.65
CA VAL A 573 -30.07 -21.67 -15.13
C VAL A 573 -28.65 -21.67 -15.68
N ASN A 574 -27.76 -20.80 -15.16
CA ASN A 574 -26.37 -20.77 -15.60
C ASN A 574 -25.61 -22.07 -15.25
N LYS A 575 -25.92 -22.68 -14.11
CA LYS A 575 -25.34 -23.98 -13.72
C LYS A 575 -25.80 -25.09 -14.67
N ALA A 576 -27.09 -25.13 -15.02
CA ALA A 576 -27.64 -26.11 -15.94
C ALA A 576 -27.04 -25.99 -17.35
N ARG A 577 -26.79 -24.76 -17.83
CA ARG A 577 -26.14 -24.52 -19.14
C ARG A 577 -24.65 -24.86 -19.20
N ALA A 578 -24.00 -25.00 -18.04
CA ALA A 578 -22.58 -25.31 -17.94
C ALA A 578 -22.31 -26.81 -17.77
N ALA A 579 -23.35 -27.58 -17.43
CA ALA A 579 -23.34 -29.04 -17.43
C ALA A 579 -23.65 -29.55 -18.84
#